data_AF-A0A1C5TDE8-F1
#
_entry.id   AF-A0A1C5TDE8-F1
#
_cell.length_a   1.000
_cell.length_b   1.000
_cell.length_c   1.000
_cell.angle_alpha   90.00
_cell.angle_beta   90.00
_cell.angle_gamma   90.00
#
_symmetry.space_group_name_H-M   'P 1'
#
loop_
_entity.id
_entity.type
_entity.pdbx_description
1 polymer ?
#
loop_
_entity_poly.entity_id
_entity_poly.type
_entity_poly.pdbx_seq_one_letter_code
_entity_poly.pdbx_strand_id
1 'polypeptide(L)'
;MIERVLPFQFIKKSPLYGSYQGMNYRVTEMKGQLEVCTFPGPFAFWHTPEEKKTYQYFDYTEEGYEQAIQYLNEAWEAKDWR
;
A
#
# COMPACT_ATOMS: atom_id res chain seq x y z
N MET A 1 3.53 1.66 13.57
CA MET A 1 4.27 2.12 12.39
C MET A 1 4.47 0.94 11.46
N ILE A 2 4.11 1.10 10.19
CA ILE A 2 4.37 0.13 9.13
C ILE A 2 5.84 0.24 8.74
N GLU A 3 6.55 -0.88 8.78
CA GLU A 3 7.94 -1.01 8.36
C GLU A 3 8.04 -1.81 7.06
N ARG A 4 9.24 -1.88 6.47
CA ARG A 4 9.49 -2.70 5.27
C ARG A 4 9.19 -4.18 5.59
N VAL A 5 8.11 -4.71 5.05
CA VAL A 5 7.69 -6.11 5.28
C VAL A 5 8.37 -7.07 4.30
N LEU A 6 8.69 -6.60 3.08
CA LEU A 6 9.41 -7.37 2.06
C LEU A 6 10.53 -6.54 1.44
N PRO A 7 11.59 -7.19 0.91
CA PRO A 7 12.58 -6.49 0.10
C PRO A 7 11.93 -5.97 -1.19
N PHE A 8 12.28 -4.74 -1.56
CA PHE A 8 11.72 -4.01 -2.70
C PHE A 8 11.71 -4.84 -4.00
N GLN A 9 12.75 -5.62 -4.25
CA GLN A 9 12.92 -6.46 -5.45
C GLN A 9 11.85 -7.55 -5.59
N PHE A 10 11.14 -7.91 -4.52
CA PHE A 10 10.06 -8.89 -4.57
C PHE A 10 8.77 -8.30 -5.14
N ILE A 11 8.57 -6.98 -5.07
CA ILE A 11 7.37 -6.31 -5.56
C ILE A 11 7.23 -6.44 -7.08
N LYS A 12 8.36 -6.59 -7.80
CA LYS A 12 8.36 -6.86 -9.25
C LYS A 12 7.75 -8.22 -9.62
N LYS A 13 7.72 -9.18 -8.70
CA LYS A 13 7.25 -10.55 -8.98
C LYS A 13 5.79 -10.76 -8.59
N SER A 14 5.32 -10.06 -7.57
CA SER A 14 3.97 -10.21 -7.03
C SER A 14 3.57 -8.95 -6.27
N PRO A 15 2.27 -8.58 -6.27
CA PRO A 15 1.78 -7.57 -5.34
C PRO A 15 2.05 -8.00 -3.89
N LEU A 16 2.54 -7.04 -3.10
CA LEU A 16 2.58 -7.12 -1.65
C LEU A 16 1.20 -6.74 -1.10
N TYR A 17 0.70 -7.55 -0.17
CA TYR A 17 -0.51 -7.25 0.59
C TYR A 17 -0.15 -7.19 2.07
N GLY A 18 -0.74 -6.24 2.79
CA GLY A 18 -0.59 -6.15 4.23
C GLY A 18 -1.75 -5.42 4.88
N SER A 19 -1.75 -5.41 6.20
CA SER A 19 -2.75 -4.71 6.99
C SER A 19 -2.12 -4.13 8.25
N TYR A 20 -2.69 -3.02 8.72
CA TYR A 20 -2.28 -2.36 9.94
C TYR A 20 -3.49 -1.69 10.60
N GLN A 21 -3.88 -2.20 11.77
CA GLN A 21 -4.91 -1.62 12.64
C GLN A 21 -6.18 -1.12 11.91
N GLY A 22 -6.79 -1.99 11.09
CA GLY A 22 -8.03 -1.69 10.36
C GLY A 22 -7.83 -1.19 8.92
N MET A 23 -6.64 -0.66 8.60
CA MET A 23 -6.25 -0.31 7.24
C MET A 23 -5.61 -1.50 6.53
N ASN A 24 -6.16 -1.91 5.39
CA ASN A 24 -5.50 -2.82 4.47
C ASN A 24 -4.74 -2.03 3.41
N TYR A 25 -3.65 -2.61 2.89
CA TYR A 25 -2.90 -2.02 1.81
C TYR A 25 -2.39 -3.06 0.81
N ARG A 26 -2.16 -2.60 -0.42
CA ARG A 26 -1.57 -3.36 -1.52
C ARG A 26 -0.51 -2.51 -2.18
N VAL A 27 0.68 -3.06 -2.40
CA VAL A 27 1.76 -2.42 -3.17
C VAL A 27 2.10 -3.31 -4.36
N THR A 28 2.05 -2.78 -5.58
CA THR A 28 2.36 -3.53 -6.79
C THR A 28 3.24 -2.71 -7.72
N GLU A 29 4.15 -3.36 -8.43
CA GLU A 29 4.84 -2.72 -9.55
C GLU A 29 3.91 -2.72 -10.77
N MET A 30 3.82 -1.57 -11.44
CA MET A 30 3.09 -1.41 -12.69
C MET A 30 3.82 -0.42 -13.59
N LYS A 31 4.38 -0.92 -14.70
CA LYS A 31 5.03 -0.12 -15.76
C LYS A 31 6.15 0.81 -15.25
N GLY A 32 6.92 0.37 -14.27
CA GLY A 32 8.04 1.12 -13.69
C GLY A 32 7.65 2.01 -12.49
N GLN A 33 6.41 1.89 -11.99
CA GLN A 33 5.93 2.62 -10.83
C GLN A 33 5.42 1.67 -9.74
N LEU A 34 5.55 2.08 -8.49
CA LEU A 34 4.89 1.45 -7.35
C LEU A 34 3.49 2.05 -7.20
N GLU A 35 2.46 1.25 -7.45
CA GLU A 35 1.09 1.57 -7.09
C GLU A 35 0.84 1.10 -5.65
N VAL A 36 0.53 2.04 -4.77
CA VAL A 36 0.15 1.81 -3.38
C VAL A 36 -1.35 2.08 -3.24
N CYS A 37 -2.11 1.06 -2.87
CA CYS A 37 -3.53 1.18 -2.58
C CYS A 37 -3.78 0.99 -1.09
N THR A 38 -4.53 1.90 -0.45
CA THR A 38 -5.06 1.74 0.92
C THR A 38 -6.58 1.59 0.88
N PHE A 39 -7.14 0.77 1.78
CA PHE A 39 -8.57 0.50 1.84
C PHE A 39 -8.99 -0.05 3.21
N PRO A 40 -10.25 0.13 3.64
CA PRO A 40 -10.69 -0.38 4.94
C PRO A 40 -10.84 -1.90 4.93
N GLY A 41 -10.53 -2.54 6.05
CA GLY A 41 -10.95 -3.90 6.35
C GLY A 41 -12.47 -4.01 6.56
N PRO A 42 -13.03 -5.23 6.70
CA PRO A 42 -12.34 -6.52 6.74
C PRO A 42 -12.17 -7.19 5.36
N PHE A 43 -12.74 -6.62 4.30
CA PHE A 43 -12.76 -7.25 2.98
C PHE A 43 -11.40 -7.15 2.25
N ALA A 44 -11.11 -8.16 1.43
CA ALA A 44 -9.93 -8.16 0.56
C ALA A 44 -10.08 -7.16 -0.59
N PHE A 45 -8.95 -6.75 -1.20
CA PHE A 45 -8.90 -5.75 -2.28
C PHE A 45 -9.96 -5.94 -3.37
N TRP A 46 -10.18 -7.17 -3.83
CA TRP A 46 -11.15 -7.52 -4.88
C TRP A 46 -12.61 -7.38 -4.46
N HIS A 47 -12.88 -7.46 -3.15
CA HIS A 47 -14.22 -7.37 -2.56
C HIS A 47 -14.51 -5.99 -1.97
N THR A 48 -13.50 -5.11 -1.89
CA THR A 48 -13.68 -3.73 -1.45
C THR A 48 -14.12 -2.86 -2.64
N PRO A 49 -15.21 -2.09 -2.54
CA PRO A 49 -15.63 -1.15 -3.57
C PRO A 49 -14.53 -0.15 -3.93
N GLU A 50 -14.45 0.23 -5.20
CA GLU A 50 -13.40 1.13 -5.71
C GLU A 50 -13.42 2.51 -5.03
N GLU A 51 -14.61 3.00 -4.70
CA GLU A 51 -14.83 4.27 -3.98
C GLU A 51 -14.18 4.30 -2.57
N LYS A 52 -13.91 3.12 -2.00
CA LYS A 52 -13.27 2.97 -0.68
C LYS A 52 -11.75 2.77 -0.79
N LYS A 53 -11.21 2.74 -1.99
CA LYS A 53 -9.77 2.57 -2.23
C LYS A 53 -9.15 3.93 -2.50
N THR A 54 -7.94 4.12 -1.99
CA THR A 54 -7.12 5.30 -2.29
C THR A 54 -5.82 4.81 -2.89
N TYR A 55 -5.48 5.32 -4.08
CA TYR A 55 -4.27 4.95 -4.80
C TYR A 55 -3.28 6.10 -4.77
N GLN A 56 -2.01 5.75 -4.61
CA GLN A 56 -0.88 6.65 -4.72
C GLN A 56 0.22 5.96 -5.52
N TYR A 57 0.92 6.72 -6.34
CA TYR A 57 1.96 6.22 -7.22
C TYR A 57 3.31 6.81 -6.84
N PHE A 58 4.34 5.96 -6.85
CA PHE A 58 5.74 6.33 -6.61
C PHE A 58 6.62 5.69 -7.69
N ASP A 59 7.84 6.18 -7.84
CA ASP A 59 8.79 5.57 -8.76
C ASP A 59 9.25 4.20 -8.24
N TYR A 60 9.52 3.26 -9.15
CA TYR A 60 10.11 1.97 -8.79
C TYR A 60 11.62 2.13 -8.52
N THR A 61 11.95 2.77 -7.39
CA THR A 61 13.29 2.92 -6.84
C THR A 61 13.29 2.61 -5.33
N GLU A 62 14.47 2.51 -4.72
CA GLU A 62 14.57 2.33 -3.25
C GLU A 62 13.98 3.55 -2.51
N GLU A 63 14.23 4.76 -3.00
CA GLU A 63 13.65 5.99 -2.44
C GLU A 63 12.13 6.03 -2.61
N GLY A 64 11.62 5.61 -3.77
CA GLY A 64 10.18 5.52 -4.00
C GLY A 64 9.50 4.49 -3.09
N TYR A 65 10.21 3.41 -2.74
CA TYR A 65 9.71 2.45 -1.76
C TYR A 65 9.65 3.03 -0.34
N GLU A 66 10.62 3.85 0.06
CA GLU A 66 10.57 4.56 1.34
C GLU A 66 9.43 5.57 1.40
N GLN A 67 9.22 6.32 0.32
CA GLN A 67 8.08 7.23 0.18
C GLN A 67 6.74 6.47 0.25
N ALA A 68 6.65 5.29 -0.36
CA ALA A 68 5.48 4.43 -0.26
C ALA A 68 5.19 3.99 1.19
N ILE A 69 6.21 3.59 1.94
CA ILE A 69 6.07 3.22 3.37
C ILE A 69 5.70 4.43 4.22
N GLN A 70 6.30 5.60 3.96
CA GLN A 70 5.95 6.84 4.65
C GLN A 70 4.48 7.20 4.41
N TYR A 71 4.04 7.17 3.14
CA TYR A 71 2.64 7.41 2.77
C TYR A 71 1.69 6.44 3.47
N LEU A 72 2.03 5.16 3.60
CA LEU A 72 1.19 4.21 4.32
C LEU A 72 1.02 4.59 5.79
N ASN A 73 2.07 5.08 6.44
CA ASN A 73 1.98 5.56 7.83
C ASN A 73 1.13 6.84 7.92
N GLU A 74 1.36 7.81 7.03
CA GLU A 74 0.58 9.05 6.99
C GLU A 74 -0.91 8.79 6.68
N ALA A 75 -1.21 7.90 5.75
CA ALA A 75 -2.58 7.50 5.40
C ALA A 75 -3.29 6.82 6.57
N TRP A 76 -2.54 6.05 7.38
CA TRP A 76 -3.07 5.48 8.61
C TRP A 76 -3.41 6.55 9.65
N GLU A 77 -2.52 7.52 9.87
CA GLU A 77 -2.74 8.61 10.84
C GLU A 77 -3.85 9.58 10.41
N ALA A 78 -4.05 9.78 9.11
CA ALA A 78 -4.98 10.76 8.57
C ALA A 78 -6.46 10.35 8.65
N LYS A 79 -6.79 9.08 8.91
CA LYS A 79 -8.17 8.58 8.92
C LYS A 79 -8.44 7.70 10.14
N ASP A 80 -9.69 7.64 10.56
CA ASP A 80 -10.14 6.61 11.50
C ASP A 80 -10.44 5.32 10.72
N TRP A 81 -9.65 4.29 10.98
CA TRP A 81 -9.73 2.99 10.31
C TRP A 81 -10.48 1.94 11.15
N ARG A 82 -11.10 2.34 12.27
CA ARG A 82 -11.82 1.46 13.19
C ARG A 82 -13.31 1.30 12.86
#